data_AF-A0A6B1YFM1-F1
#
_entry.id   AF-A0A6B1YFM1-F1
#
_cell.length_a   1.000
_cell.length_b   1.000
_cell.length_c   1.000
_cell.angle_alpha   90.00
_cell.angle_beta   90.00
_cell.angle_gamma   90.00
#
_symmetry.space_group_name_H-M   'P 1'
#
loop_
_entity.id
_entity.type
_entity.pdbx_description
1 polymer ?
#
loop_
_entity_poly.entity_id
_entity_poly.type
_entity_poly.pdbx_seq_one_letter_code
_entity_poly.pdbx_strand_id
1 'polypeptide(L)'
;MAATGVDKDRPRAMTSTTYLGLLLVGIQVLGFVAAIHAVLTVRTAQGAIAWATSLVFMPYLTLLPYLVFGRSRFDAYIEARRQANREMHLAAAELDWRPWVEEALAARQVSGYKGLKALVRMTRTPTLANNRVRLLVNGEASFESMFKAISAARQVILVQFFIVRDDALGQRLQQLLLERAANGVEVFFLYDAIGSHALPHRYVERMRQGGVQMHGFSTGSGMLNRFQVNFRNHRKVVVVDGECGFVGGHNVGVEYLGEKPPLAPWRDTHMELRGPAVACLQESFAEDWYWATHSLPPLILPPQYDSEGALCQVVASGPADAQETCSLFFVEMINAAHERVWITSPYFVPDEAVMAALRLAVLRGVDVRLLIPSRPDHRTVYAASSLYALEAIRAGVKVFRYQPGFLHQKVVLVDRDTAAVGSANLDNRSFRLNFEVMVVTVDEGFAGEVEAMLEADFAESLEFTPEDRRSVRRLQQLGMRVARLVSPIL
;
A
#
# COMPACT_ATOMS: atom_id res chain seq x y z
N MET A 1 18.30 -74.68 -41.97
CA MET A 1 17.76 -73.83 -43.04
C MET A 1 16.46 -73.21 -42.55
N ALA A 2 16.33 -71.90 -42.74
CA ALA A 2 15.18 -71.03 -42.54
C ALA A 2 14.68 -70.79 -41.09
N ALA A 3 14.90 -69.54 -40.67
CA ALA A 3 14.47 -68.93 -39.42
C ALA A 3 12.98 -68.60 -39.41
N THR A 4 12.36 -68.70 -38.24
CA THR A 4 11.23 -67.83 -37.86
C THR A 4 11.53 -67.26 -36.49
N GLY A 5 12.25 -66.14 -36.50
CA GLY A 5 12.52 -65.34 -35.32
C GLY A 5 11.20 -64.84 -34.73
N VAL A 6 10.99 -65.16 -33.46
CA VAL A 6 9.92 -64.58 -32.65
C VAL A 6 10.35 -63.15 -32.32
N ASP A 7 9.77 -62.16 -32.99
CA ASP A 7 9.85 -60.74 -32.58
C ASP A 7 8.97 -60.56 -31.33
N LYS A 8 9.50 -61.00 -30.18
CA LYS A 8 8.98 -60.67 -28.84
C LYS A 8 9.64 -59.35 -28.42
N ASP A 9 8.81 -58.47 -27.85
CA ASP A 9 9.18 -57.21 -27.20
C ASP A 9 9.40 -55.98 -28.10
N ARG A 10 8.42 -55.66 -28.95
CA ARG A 10 8.13 -54.24 -29.22
C ARG A 10 7.20 -53.72 -28.13
N PRO A 11 7.60 -52.74 -27.29
CA PRO A 11 6.70 -52.14 -26.32
C PRO A 11 5.48 -51.58 -27.06
N ARG A 12 4.26 -51.98 -26.63
CA ARG A 12 3.02 -51.42 -27.17
C ARG A 12 3.08 -49.90 -27.00
N ALA A 13 3.26 -49.19 -28.11
CA ALA A 13 3.23 -47.73 -28.11
C ALA A 13 1.91 -47.29 -27.49
N MET A 14 1.99 -46.50 -26.41
CA MET A 14 0.80 -45.97 -25.75
C MET A 14 -0.07 -45.22 -26.76
N THR A 15 -1.37 -45.46 -26.74
CA THR A 15 -2.32 -44.77 -27.60
C THR A 15 -2.50 -43.32 -27.12
N SER A 16 -2.89 -42.40 -28.01
CA SER A 16 -3.15 -40.99 -27.65
C SER A 16 -4.16 -40.85 -26.51
N THR A 17 -5.12 -41.76 -26.42
CA THR A 17 -6.11 -41.85 -25.34
C THR A 17 -5.49 -42.18 -23.97
N THR A 18 -4.47 -43.02 -23.93
CA THR A 18 -3.76 -43.36 -22.68
C THR A 18 -2.94 -42.17 -22.19
N TYR A 19 -2.28 -41.45 -23.09
CA TYR A 19 -1.58 -40.21 -22.74
C TYR A 19 -2.54 -39.14 -22.22
N LEU A 20 -3.70 -38.97 -22.87
CA LEU A 20 -4.74 -38.06 -22.39
C LEU A 20 -5.27 -38.45 -21.01
N GLY A 21 -5.54 -39.74 -20.78
CA GLY A 21 -6.00 -40.25 -19.48
C GLY A 21 -4.98 -40.00 -18.36
N LEU A 22 -3.68 -40.28 -18.61
CA LEU A 22 -2.62 -40.00 -17.65
C LEU A 22 -2.46 -38.51 -17.37
N LEU A 23 -2.59 -37.66 -18.39
CA LEU A 23 -2.58 -36.20 -18.22
C LEU A 23 -3.72 -35.74 -17.30
N LEU A 24 -4.94 -36.23 -17.52
CA LEU A 24 -6.10 -35.87 -16.70
C LEU A 24 -5.93 -36.32 -15.25
N VAL A 25 -5.48 -37.56 -15.02
CA VAL A 25 -5.15 -38.06 -13.67
C VAL A 25 -4.06 -37.21 -13.03
N GLY A 26 -3.01 -36.86 -13.78
CA GLY A 26 -1.93 -35.99 -13.30
C GLY A 26 -2.44 -34.62 -12.85
N ILE A 27 -3.32 -33.98 -13.63
CA ILE A 27 -3.95 -32.70 -13.27
C ILE A 27 -4.82 -32.85 -12.01
N GLN A 28 -5.57 -33.95 -11.89
CA GLN A 28 -6.40 -34.22 -10.72
C GLN A 28 -5.55 -34.40 -9.45
N VAL A 29 -4.45 -35.15 -9.51
CA VAL A 29 -3.51 -35.33 -8.40
C VAL A 29 -2.88 -33.99 -8.01
N LEU A 30 -2.43 -33.19 -8.99
CA LEU A 30 -1.93 -31.85 -8.76
C LEU A 30 -2.99 -30.95 -8.09
N GLY A 31 -4.25 -31.06 -8.50
CA GLY A 31 -5.39 -30.41 -7.87
C GLY A 31 -5.55 -30.75 -6.39
N PHE A 32 -5.51 -32.04 -6.05
CA PHE A 32 -5.57 -32.48 -4.64
C PHE A 32 -4.39 -31.98 -3.80
N VAL A 33 -3.17 -32.06 -4.33
CA VAL A 33 -1.97 -31.52 -3.65
C VAL A 33 -2.10 -30.01 -3.44
N ALA A 34 -2.54 -29.29 -4.47
CA ALA A 34 -2.79 -27.86 -4.40
C ALA A 34 -3.89 -27.51 -3.39
N ALA A 35 -4.94 -28.32 -3.28
CA ALA A 35 -6.02 -28.15 -2.30
C ALA A 35 -5.52 -28.32 -0.86
N ILE A 36 -4.69 -29.33 -0.59
CA ILE A 36 -4.04 -29.50 0.73
C ILE A 36 -3.17 -28.29 1.03
N HIS A 37 -2.35 -27.84 0.07
CA HIS A 37 -1.57 -26.63 0.22
C HIS A 37 -2.46 -25.41 0.51
N ALA A 38 -3.64 -25.31 -0.11
CA ALA A 38 -4.55 -24.18 0.08
C ALA A 38 -5.08 -24.14 1.52
N VAL A 39 -5.47 -25.29 2.06
CA VAL A 39 -5.92 -25.43 3.45
C VAL A 39 -4.82 -25.03 4.44
N LEU A 40 -3.56 -25.36 4.13
CA LEU A 40 -2.42 -25.08 5.02
C LEU A 40 -1.91 -23.64 4.94
N THR A 41 -2.11 -22.96 3.81
CA THR A 41 -1.41 -21.70 3.52
C THR A 41 -2.33 -20.50 3.29
N VAL A 42 -3.59 -20.69 2.88
CA VAL A 42 -4.50 -19.56 2.65
C VAL A 42 -4.90 -18.92 3.98
N ARG A 43 -4.82 -17.59 4.06
CA ARG A 43 -5.00 -16.84 5.33
C ARG A 43 -6.38 -16.98 5.96
N THR A 44 -7.43 -17.07 5.16
CA THR A 44 -8.81 -17.11 5.65
C THR A 44 -9.42 -18.49 5.45
N ALA A 45 -10.23 -18.94 6.42
CA ALA A 45 -10.95 -20.21 6.31
C ALA A 45 -11.87 -20.25 5.07
N GLN A 46 -12.56 -19.15 4.79
CA GLN A 46 -13.42 -19.02 3.61
C GLN A 46 -12.63 -19.15 2.30
N GLY A 47 -11.47 -18.49 2.19
CA GLY A 47 -10.60 -18.60 1.02
C GLY A 47 -10.02 -20.00 0.86
N ALA A 48 -9.61 -20.62 1.97
CA ALA A 48 -9.10 -21.99 2.00
C ALA A 48 -10.15 -22.99 1.50
N ILE A 49 -11.39 -22.88 1.98
CA ILE A 49 -12.52 -23.70 1.53
C ILE A 49 -12.77 -23.46 0.04
N ALA A 50 -12.88 -22.20 -0.39
CA ALA A 50 -13.16 -21.86 -1.79
C ALA A 50 -12.10 -22.45 -2.74
N TRP A 51 -10.80 -22.30 -2.43
CA TRP A 51 -9.73 -22.87 -3.22
C TRP A 51 -9.72 -24.40 -3.16
N ALA A 52 -9.79 -24.99 -1.96
CA ALA A 52 -9.69 -26.43 -1.80
C ALA A 52 -10.84 -27.16 -2.52
N THR A 53 -12.09 -26.71 -2.33
CA THR A 53 -13.24 -27.27 -3.04
C THR A 53 -13.09 -27.13 -4.55
N SER A 54 -12.70 -25.96 -5.04
CA SER A 54 -12.56 -25.71 -6.48
C SER A 54 -11.41 -26.53 -7.11
N LEU A 55 -10.31 -26.73 -6.39
CA LEU A 55 -9.16 -27.55 -6.82
C LEU A 55 -9.45 -29.05 -6.80
N VAL A 56 -10.30 -29.51 -5.89
CA VAL A 56 -10.74 -30.91 -5.83
C VAL A 56 -11.72 -31.22 -6.96
N PHE A 57 -12.74 -30.38 -7.15
CA PHE A 57 -13.83 -30.71 -8.09
C PHE A 57 -13.58 -30.22 -9.52
N MET A 58 -12.80 -29.15 -9.71
CA MET A 58 -12.60 -28.51 -11.02
C MET A 58 -11.13 -28.11 -11.29
N PRO A 59 -10.13 -29.00 -11.06
CA PRO A 59 -8.71 -28.63 -11.13
C PRO A 59 -8.27 -28.07 -12.47
N TYR A 60 -8.87 -28.54 -13.57
CA TYR A 60 -8.57 -28.08 -14.93
C TYR A 60 -8.80 -26.57 -15.14
N LEU A 61 -9.72 -25.98 -14.36
CA LEU A 61 -10.03 -24.55 -14.41
C LEU A 61 -9.36 -23.77 -13.29
N THR A 62 -9.04 -24.43 -12.17
CA THR A 62 -8.70 -23.75 -10.91
C THR A 62 -7.22 -23.84 -10.55
N LEU A 63 -6.50 -24.83 -11.07
CA LEU A 63 -5.07 -25.02 -10.80
C LEU A 63 -4.24 -23.82 -11.29
N LEU A 64 -4.48 -23.35 -12.52
CA LEU A 64 -3.77 -22.19 -13.06
C LEU A 64 -4.05 -20.90 -12.27
N PRO A 65 -5.31 -20.48 -12.03
CA PRO A 65 -5.61 -19.37 -11.13
C PRO A 65 -5.00 -19.54 -9.74
N TYR A 66 -5.03 -20.73 -9.16
CA TYR A 66 -4.47 -20.97 -7.83
C TYR A 66 -2.94 -20.78 -7.77
N LEU A 67 -2.21 -21.19 -8.81
CA LEU A 67 -0.76 -20.96 -8.88
C LEU A 67 -0.41 -19.47 -8.95
N VAL A 68 -1.32 -18.63 -9.48
CA VAL A 68 -1.15 -17.17 -9.61
C VAL A 68 -1.67 -16.42 -8.36
N PHE A 69 -2.82 -16.84 -7.82
CA PHE A 69 -3.59 -16.09 -6.81
C PHE A 69 -3.67 -16.77 -5.45
N GLY A 70 -3.36 -18.06 -5.35
CA GLY A 70 -3.58 -18.88 -4.16
C GLY A 70 -2.53 -18.73 -3.06
N ARG A 71 -1.33 -18.23 -3.39
CA ARG A 71 -0.30 -18.00 -2.38
C ARG A 71 -0.56 -16.71 -1.60
N SER A 72 -0.60 -16.84 -0.28
CA SER A 72 -0.93 -15.75 0.65
C SER A 72 0.27 -15.14 1.38
N ARG A 73 1.45 -15.76 1.24
CA ARG A 73 2.70 -15.33 1.86
C ARG A 73 3.76 -15.05 0.80
N PHE A 74 4.52 -14.00 1.07
CA PHE A 74 5.60 -13.52 0.22
C PHE A 74 6.93 -13.96 0.85
N ASP A 75 7.13 -15.27 0.99
CA ASP A 75 8.20 -15.87 1.79
C ASP A 75 9.60 -15.44 1.33
N ALA A 76 9.82 -15.34 0.01
CA ALA A 76 11.07 -14.84 -0.55
C ALA A 76 11.36 -13.39 -0.11
N TYR A 77 10.33 -12.55 -0.01
CA TYR A 77 10.48 -11.19 0.50
C TYR A 77 10.73 -11.18 2.00
N ILE A 78 10.11 -12.08 2.77
CA ILE A 78 10.42 -12.22 4.21
C ILE A 78 11.90 -12.56 4.40
N GLU A 79 12.45 -13.45 3.58
CA GLU A 79 13.88 -13.78 3.59
C GLU A 79 14.74 -12.58 3.20
N ALA A 80 14.40 -11.88 2.12
CA ALA A 80 15.09 -10.67 1.69
C ALA A 80 15.04 -9.57 2.76
N ARG A 81 13.89 -9.34 3.40
CA ARG A 81 13.72 -8.39 4.51
C ARG A 81 14.59 -8.78 5.71
N ARG A 82 14.66 -10.07 6.06
CA ARG A 82 15.56 -10.53 7.13
C ARG A 82 17.02 -10.26 6.80
N GLN A 83 17.42 -10.42 5.55
CA GLN A 83 18.77 -10.12 5.10
C GLN A 83 19.03 -8.61 5.07
N ALA A 84 18.11 -7.82 4.53
CA ALA A 84 18.14 -6.36 4.57
C ALA A 84 18.33 -5.85 6.00
N ASN A 85 17.54 -6.36 6.96
CA ASN A 85 17.65 -5.99 8.37
C ASN A 85 19.00 -6.35 8.98
N ARG A 86 19.62 -7.48 8.57
CA ARG A 86 20.98 -7.84 9.00
C ARG A 86 22.01 -6.87 8.43
N GLU A 87 21.92 -6.55 7.14
CA GLU A 87 22.84 -5.62 6.49
C GLU A 87 22.67 -4.19 7.00
N MET A 88 21.43 -3.76 7.25
CA MET A 88 21.13 -2.48 7.88
C MET A 88 21.70 -2.41 9.28
N HIS A 89 21.64 -3.50 10.05
CA HIS A 89 22.25 -3.55 11.38
C HIS A 89 23.78 -3.43 11.32
N LEU A 90 24.42 -3.99 10.28
CA LEU A 90 25.86 -3.84 10.05
C LEU A 90 26.20 -2.42 9.60
N ALA A 91 25.48 -1.86 8.62
CA ALA A 91 25.65 -0.49 8.14
C ALA A 91 25.38 0.54 9.26
N ALA A 92 24.44 0.24 10.16
CA ALA A 92 24.13 1.05 11.32
C ALA A 92 25.30 1.17 12.31
N ALA A 93 26.28 0.26 12.29
CA ALA A 93 27.47 0.35 13.15
C ALA A 93 28.38 1.54 12.80
N GLU A 94 28.27 2.08 11.58
CA GLU A 94 29.08 3.20 11.10
C GLU A 94 28.39 4.56 11.30
N LEU A 95 27.10 4.57 11.65
CA LEU A 95 26.30 5.77 11.84
C LEU A 95 26.17 6.14 13.33
N ASP A 96 26.19 7.44 13.63
CA ASP A 96 25.90 7.92 14.98
C ASP A 96 24.39 7.98 15.22
N TRP A 97 23.83 6.89 15.72
CA TRP A 97 22.40 6.81 16.07
C TRP A 97 22.05 7.51 17.37
N ARG A 98 23.01 8.02 18.15
CA ARG A 98 22.74 8.59 19.48
C ARG A 98 21.69 9.70 19.43
N PRO A 99 21.77 10.71 18.54
CA PRO A 99 20.76 11.76 18.47
C PRO A 99 19.36 11.20 18.15
N TRP A 100 19.27 10.19 17.28
CA TRP A 100 18.00 9.57 16.92
C TRP A 100 17.41 8.73 18.05
N VAL A 101 18.25 8.00 18.79
CA VAL A 101 17.84 7.21 19.96
C VAL A 101 17.34 8.13 21.08
N GLU A 102 17.97 9.28 21.28
CA GLU A 102 17.52 10.31 22.23
C GLU A 102 16.10 10.77 21.92
N GLU A 103 15.76 10.99 20.64
CA GLU A 103 14.40 11.36 20.20
C GLU A 103 13.37 10.25 20.46
N ALA A 104 13.75 8.98 20.28
CA ALA A 104 12.90 7.83 20.63
C ALA A 104 12.66 7.71 22.14
N LEU A 105 13.63 8.13 22.97
CA LEU A 105 13.49 8.18 24.42
C LEU A 105 12.66 9.38 24.87
N ALA A 106 12.88 10.55 24.27
CA ALA A 106 12.12 11.77 24.51
C ALA A 106 10.64 11.56 24.21
N ALA A 107 10.30 10.91 23.09
CA ALA A 107 8.93 10.59 22.71
C ALA A 107 8.15 9.86 23.82
N ARG A 108 8.80 9.00 24.60
CA ARG A 108 8.16 8.23 25.69
C ARG A 108 7.67 9.11 26.83
N GLN A 109 8.18 10.32 26.95
CA GLN A 109 7.84 11.28 28.00
C GLN A 109 6.74 12.27 27.58
N VAL A 110 6.44 12.35 26.28
CA VAL A 110 5.43 13.28 25.74
C VAL A 110 4.02 12.72 25.96
N SER A 111 3.06 13.62 26.26
CA SER A 111 1.63 13.29 26.29
C SER A 111 1.17 12.73 24.95
N GLY A 112 0.27 11.73 24.96
CA GLY A 112 -0.19 11.07 23.73
C GLY A 112 0.61 9.81 23.33
N TYR A 113 1.88 9.66 23.74
CA TYR A 113 2.69 8.46 23.42
C TYR A 113 2.04 7.15 23.85
N LYS A 114 1.29 7.16 24.97
CA LYS A 114 0.59 5.96 25.46
C LYS A 114 -0.39 5.39 24.42
N GLY A 115 -1.04 6.25 23.62
CA GLY A 115 -1.95 5.84 22.55
C GLY A 115 -1.26 5.20 21.34
N LEU A 116 0.06 5.33 21.21
CA LEU A 116 0.83 4.81 20.07
C LEU A 116 1.54 3.48 20.36
N LYS A 117 1.48 2.98 21.60
CA LYS A 117 2.23 1.79 22.03
C LYS A 117 1.90 0.53 21.23
N ALA A 118 0.64 0.36 20.84
CA ALA A 118 0.23 -0.76 20.00
C ALA A 118 0.90 -0.69 18.63
N LEU A 119 0.90 0.50 18.01
CA LEU A 119 1.55 0.74 16.72
C LEU A 119 3.06 0.49 16.76
N VAL A 120 3.74 0.96 17.82
CA VAL A 120 5.18 0.71 18.02
C VAL A 120 5.48 -0.80 18.09
N ARG A 121 4.68 -1.55 18.86
CA ARG A 121 4.89 -3.00 19.01
C ARG A 121 4.56 -3.78 17.75
N MET A 122 3.55 -3.34 17.02
CA MET A 122 3.08 -3.96 15.79
C MET A 122 4.09 -3.78 14.66
N THR A 123 4.60 -2.56 14.48
CA THR A 123 5.53 -2.19 13.40
C THR A 123 6.99 -2.50 13.74
N ARG A 124 7.33 -2.53 15.04
CA ARG A 124 8.70 -2.54 15.56
C ARG A 124 9.51 -1.28 15.22
N THR A 125 8.83 -0.21 14.80
CA THR A 125 9.40 1.10 14.54
C THR A 125 9.05 2.02 15.71
N PRO A 126 9.99 2.79 16.28
CA PRO A 126 9.68 3.66 17.41
C PRO A 126 8.89 4.90 16.98
N THR A 127 8.18 5.47 17.94
CA THR A 127 7.67 6.85 17.83
C THR A 127 8.80 7.80 18.15
N LEU A 128 8.91 8.89 17.41
CA LEU A 128 9.98 9.87 17.56
C LEU A 128 9.38 11.23 17.88
N ALA A 129 10.05 12.00 18.74
CA ALA A 129 9.67 13.37 19.08
C ALA A 129 10.25 14.37 18.07
N ASN A 130 9.89 15.64 18.26
CA ASN A 130 10.52 16.78 17.58
C ASN A 130 10.50 16.73 16.05
N ASN A 131 9.36 16.34 15.49
CA ASN A 131 9.13 16.35 14.04
C ASN A 131 8.34 17.59 13.63
N ARG A 132 8.77 18.24 12.55
CA ARG A 132 8.00 19.27 11.87
C ARG A 132 7.25 18.65 10.71
N VAL A 133 5.95 18.88 10.66
CA VAL A 133 5.06 18.38 9.62
C VAL A 133 4.39 19.55 8.92
N ARG A 134 4.11 19.38 7.63
CA ARG A 134 3.32 20.33 6.84
C ARG A 134 2.34 19.58 5.96
N LEU A 135 1.06 19.92 6.06
CA LEU A 135 0.02 19.37 5.22
C LEU A 135 0.15 19.94 3.79
N LEU A 136 0.11 19.06 2.79
CA LEU A 136 0.18 19.41 1.37
C LEU A 136 -1.11 18.98 0.68
N VAL A 137 -1.95 19.95 0.37
CA VAL A 137 -3.28 19.75 -0.20
C VAL A 137 -3.22 19.81 -1.72
N ASN A 138 -3.64 18.73 -2.39
CA ASN A 138 -3.62 18.56 -3.84
C ASN A 138 -2.23 18.56 -4.49
N GLY A 139 -2.20 18.28 -5.79
CA GLY A 139 -0.96 18.01 -6.52
C GLY A 139 -0.05 19.22 -6.63
N GLU A 140 -0.58 20.42 -6.87
CA GLU A 140 0.23 21.63 -7.03
C GLU A 140 1.13 21.89 -5.81
N ALA A 141 0.54 22.01 -4.61
CA ALA A 141 1.30 22.21 -3.37
C ALA A 141 2.28 21.06 -3.09
N SER A 142 1.85 19.82 -3.37
CA SER A 142 2.65 18.62 -3.14
C SER A 142 3.89 18.56 -4.03
N PHE A 143 3.72 18.69 -5.34
CA PHE A 143 4.81 18.60 -6.29
C PHE A 143 5.68 19.85 -6.30
N GLU A 144 5.14 21.04 -6.02
CA GLU A 144 5.96 22.25 -5.85
C GLU A 144 6.93 22.10 -4.67
N SER A 145 6.44 21.67 -3.50
CA SER A 145 7.32 21.44 -2.35
C SER A 145 8.34 20.35 -2.62
N MET A 146 7.90 19.22 -3.16
CA MET A 146 8.76 18.08 -3.46
C MET A 146 9.86 18.45 -4.46
N PHE A 147 9.53 19.16 -5.54
CA PHE A 147 10.51 19.60 -6.53
C PHE A 147 11.47 20.64 -5.97
N LYS A 148 11.01 21.53 -5.08
CA LYS A 148 11.89 22.47 -4.38
C LYS A 148 12.91 21.72 -3.51
N ALA A 149 12.47 20.70 -2.77
CA ALA A 149 13.36 19.86 -1.96
C ALA A 149 14.35 19.09 -2.83
N ILE A 150 13.89 18.41 -3.89
CA ILE A 150 14.74 17.69 -4.84
C ILE A 150 15.78 18.62 -5.47
N SER A 151 15.39 19.83 -5.88
CA SER A 151 16.32 20.80 -6.49
C SER A 151 17.42 21.24 -5.52
N ALA A 152 17.14 21.26 -4.22
CA ALA A 152 18.07 21.64 -3.17
C ALA A 152 18.96 20.49 -2.66
N ALA A 153 18.73 19.26 -3.12
CA ALA A 153 19.44 18.07 -2.68
C ALA A 153 20.94 18.15 -2.92
N ARG A 154 21.71 17.57 -2.00
CA ARG A 154 23.19 17.64 -1.98
C ARG A 154 23.88 16.29 -1.96
N GLN A 155 23.24 15.25 -1.41
CA GLN A 155 23.88 13.97 -1.17
C GLN A 155 23.07 12.84 -1.79
N VAL A 156 21.83 12.63 -1.34
CA VAL A 156 21.04 11.44 -1.68
C VAL A 156 19.57 11.81 -1.87
N ILE A 157 18.97 11.27 -2.92
CA ILE A 157 17.53 11.32 -3.17
C ILE A 157 16.99 9.89 -3.27
N LEU A 158 16.05 9.54 -2.39
CA LEU A 158 15.29 8.28 -2.45
C LEU A 158 13.88 8.59 -2.96
N VAL A 159 13.46 7.95 -4.05
CA VAL A 159 12.16 8.19 -4.70
C VAL A 159 11.43 6.88 -4.90
N GLN A 160 10.20 6.82 -4.42
CA GLN A 160 9.35 5.65 -4.50
C GLN A 160 7.93 6.03 -4.88
N PHE A 161 7.40 5.42 -5.95
CA PHE A 161 6.02 5.63 -6.39
C PHE A 161 5.37 4.36 -6.94
N PHE A 162 4.05 4.26 -6.78
CA PHE A 162 3.25 3.18 -7.38
C PHE A 162 2.99 3.41 -8.88
N ILE A 163 2.62 4.61 -9.28
CA ILE A 163 2.44 4.95 -10.69
C ILE A 163 3.41 6.08 -11.08
N VAL A 164 4.13 5.86 -12.17
CA VAL A 164 4.90 6.88 -12.87
C VAL A 164 4.46 6.90 -14.33
N ARG A 165 4.15 8.10 -14.84
CA ARG A 165 3.82 8.33 -16.25
C ARG A 165 4.92 9.12 -16.96
N ASP A 166 5.11 8.86 -18.25
CA ASP A 166 5.90 9.70 -19.16
C ASP A 166 5.01 10.82 -19.74
N ASP A 167 4.48 11.66 -18.86
CA ASP A 167 3.70 12.87 -19.18
C ASP A 167 4.42 14.14 -18.66
N ALA A 168 3.79 15.32 -18.76
CA ALA A 168 4.45 16.58 -18.41
C ALA A 168 4.99 16.60 -16.96
N LEU A 169 4.23 16.06 -16.00
CA LEU A 169 4.66 15.99 -14.61
C LEU A 169 5.80 14.99 -14.44
N GLY A 170 5.69 13.80 -15.04
CA GLY A 170 6.75 12.80 -15.01
C GLY A 170 8.05 13.26 -15.67
N GLN A 171 7.96 13.95 -16.81
CA GLN A 171 9.12 14.53 -17.50
C GLN A 171 9.80 15.63 -16.68
N ARG A 172 9.01 16.44 -15.94
CA ARG A 172 9.55 17.43 -15.01
C ARG A 172 10.31 16.77 -13.86
N LEU A 173 9.75 15.72 -13.25
CA LEU A 173 10.46 14.92 -12.24
C LEU A 173 11.73 14.29 -12.82
N GLN A 174 11.64 13.69 -14.01
CA GLN A 174 12.77 13.09 -14.73
C GLN A 174 13.92 14.09 -14.87
N GLN A 175 13.62 15.29 -15.37
CA GLN A 175 14.62 16.32 -15.64
C GLN A 175 15.31 16.79 -14.36
N LEU A 176 14.56 16.99 -13.27
CA LEU A 176 15.12 17.39 -11.98
C LEU A 176 16.06 16.33 -11.41
N LEU A 177 15.64 15.07 -11.43
CA LEU A 177 16.46 13.97 -10.92
C LEU A 177 17.74 13.76 -11.75
N LEU A 178 17.64 13.87 -13.08
CA LEU A 178 18.80 13.84 -13.98
C LEU A 178 19.76 14.99 -13.71
N GLU A 179 19.24 16.20 -13.48
CA GLU A 179 20.05 17.37 -13.16
C GLU A 179 20.79 17.20 -11.82
N ARG A 180 20.11 16.66 -10.80
CA ARG A 180 20.75 16.39 -9.50
C ARG A 180 21.81 15.29 -9.61
N ALA A 181 21.52 14.20 -10.34
CA ALA A 181 22.47 13.14 -10.62
C ALA A 181 23.72 13.66 -11.36
N ALA A 182 23.54 14.53 -12.35
CA ALA A 182 24.65 15.18 -13.06
C ALA A 182 25.51 16.09 -12.16
N ASN A 183 24.94 16.61 -11.07
CA ASN A 183 25.64 17.40 -10.06
C ASN A 183 26.23 16.54 -8.91
N GLY A 184 26.26 15.21 -9.07
CA GLY A 184 26.90 14.30 -8.12
C GLY A 184 26.01 13.82 -6.96
N VAL A 185 24.72 14.15 -6.96
CA VAL A 185 23.76 13.61 -5.98
C VAL A 185 23.43 12.16 -6.36
N GLU A 186 23.49 11.23 -5.40
CA GLU A 186 23.09 9.85 -5.64
C GLU A 186 21.56 9.74 -5.65
N VAL A 187 20.99 9.26 -6.76
CA VAL A 187 19.53 9.17 -6.93
C VAL A 187 19.11 7.72 -7.05
N PHE A 188 18.24 7.28 -6.12
CA PHE A 188 17.65 5.94 -6.08
C PHE A 188 16.15 6.06 -6.36
N PHE A 189 15.69 5.46 -7.45
CA PHE A 189 14.30 5.50 -7.87
C PHE A 189 13.73 4.09 -7.94
N LEU A 190 12.83 3.77 -7.02
CA LEU A 190 12.01 2.57 -7.05
C LEU A 190 10.61 2.87 -7.59
N TYR A 191 10.14 2.10 -8.57
CA TYR A 191 8.77 2.22 -9.07
C TYR A 191 8.08 0.87 -9.12
N ASP A 192 6.78 0.85 -8.93
CA ASP A 192 6.01 -0.38 -9.03
C ASP A 192 5.85 -0.83 -10.50
N ALA A 193 6.43 -1.97 -10.86
CA ALA A 193 6.54 -2.39 -12.28
C ALA A 193 5.17 -2.69 -12.96
N ILE A 194 4.17 -3.15 -12.19
CA ILE A 194 2.83 -3.44 -12.73
C ILE A 194 1.95 -2.17 -12.70
N GLY A 195 1.99 -1.39 -11.62
CA GLY A 195 1.31 -0.10 -11.51
C GLY A 195 1.76 0.85 -12.63
N SER A 196 3.06 0.85 -12.92
CA SER A 196 3.68 1.65 -13.99
C SER A 196 3.86 0.88 -15.30
N HIS A 197 2.99 -0.09 -15.62
CA HIS A 197 3.09 -0.87 -16.88
C HIS A 197 3.08 -0.03 -18.17
N ALA A 198 2.53 1.20 -18.11
CA ALA A 198 2.48 2.14 -19.23
C ALA A 198 3.74 3.02 -19.33
N LEU A 199 4.67 2.92 -18.38
CA LEU A 199 5.93 3.67 -18.41
C LEU A 199 6.84 3.08 -19.49
N PRO A 200 7.26 3.86 -20.50
CA PRO A 200 8.01 3.32 -21.62
C PRO A 200 9.46 3.03 -21.22
N HIS A 201 10.03 1.95 -21.77
CA HIS A 201 11.42 1.54 -21.51
C HIS A 201 12.44 2.67 -21.76
N ARG A 202 12.17 3.55 -22.74
CA ARG A 202 13.03 4.71 -23.03
C ARG A 202 13.13 5.69 -21.86
N TYR A 203 12.09 5.84 -21.05
CA TYR A 203 12.10 6.72 -19.88
C TYR A 203 13.06 6.16 -18.82
N VAL A 204 12.98 4.86 -18.57
CA VAL A 204 13.83 4.15 -17.60
C VAL A 204 15.30 4.16 -18.03
N GLU A 205 15.57 3.88 -19.30
CA GLU A 205 16.95 3.89 -19.81
C GLU A 205 17.56 5.28 -19.80
N ARG A 206 16.79 6.33 -20.13
CA ARG A 206 17.27 7.70 -20.03
C ARG A 206 17.68 8.06 -18.60
N MET A 207 16.89 7.64 -17.61
CA MET A 207 17.20 7.83 -16.18
C MET A 207 18.51 7.12 -15.80
N ARG A 208 18.64 5.84 -16.17
CA ARG A 208 19.84 5.03 -15.89
C ARG A 208 21.09 5.58 -16.55
N GLN A 209 21.02 5.95 -17.82
CA GLN A 209 22.14 6.54 -18.56
C GLN A 209 22.57 7.89 -17.99
N GLY A 210 21.63 8.63 -17.39
CA GLY A 210 21.92 9.89 -16.70
C GLY A 210 22.36 9.75 -15.24
N GLY A 211 22.69 8.54 -14.78
CA GLY A 211 23.23 8.31 -13.43
C GLY A 211 22.19 8.05 -12.35
N VAL A 212 20.89 7.96 -12.68
CA VAL A 212 19.85 7.60 -11.71
C VAL A 212 19.73 6.08 -11.60
N GLN A 213 19.86 5.56 -10.39
CA GLN A 213 19.65 4.15 -10.09
C GLN A 213 18.14 3.86 -10.09
N MET A 214 17.58 3.48 -11.24
CA MET A 214 16.14 3.25 -11.41
C MET A 214 15.80 1.76 -11.53
N HIS A 215 14.98 1.25 -10.61
CA HIS A 215 14.58 -0.16 -10.53
C HIS A 215 13.07 -0.33 -10.40
N GLY A 216 12.55 -1.36 -11.06
CA GLY A 216 11.15 -1.76 -10.93
C GLY A 216 10.98 -2.74 -9.77
N PHE A 217 10.09 -2.42 -8.82
CA PHE A 217 9.62 -3.36 -7.83
C PHE A 217 8.76 -4.42 -8.52
N SER A 218 9.34 -5.61 -8.67
CA SER A 218 8.66 -6.77 -9.24
C SER A 218 8.67 -7.92 -8.24
N THR A 219 7.60 -8.70 -8.27
CA THR A 219 7.44 -9.90 -7.45
C THR A 219 7.97 -11.15 -8.15
N GLY A 220 8.46 -11.00 -9.40
CA GLY A 220 8.79 -12.09 -10.32
C GLY A 220 10.26 -12.50 -10.37
N SER A 221 11.11 -12.05 -9.43
CA SER A 221 12.50 -12.50 -9.36
C SER A 221 12.57 -13.97 -8.91
N GLY A 222 12.74 -14.88 -9.89
CA GLY A 222 12.96 -16.31 -9.67
C GLY A 222 11.89 -17.24 -10.28
N MET A 223 12.32 -18.45 -10.63
CA MET A 223 11.51 -19.45 -11.35
C MET A 223 10.24 -19.90 -10.60
N LEU A 224 10.24 -19.79 -9.27
CA LEU A 224 9.14 -20.13 -8.35
C LEU A 224 8.22 -18.95 -7.99
N ASN A 225 8.63 -17.70 -8.26
CA ASN A 225 7.91 -16.48 -7.87
C ASN A 225 7.23 -15.77 -9.05
N ARG A 226 7.48 -16.22 -10.29
CA ARG A 226 6.99 -15.63 -11.55
C ARG A 226 5.47 -15.42 -11.65
N PHE A 227 4.69 -16.07 -10.79
CA PHE A 227 3.22 -16.02 -10.80
C PHE A 227 2.63 -15.11 -9.69
N GLN A 228 3.45 -14.52 -8.81
CA GLN A 228 2.97 -13.73 -7.67
C GLN A 228 2.67 -12.27 -8.02
N VAL A 229 1.82 -12.00 -9.01
CA VAL A 229 1.51 -10.63 -9.49
C VAL A 229 0.73 -9.77 -8.49
N ASN A 230 0.17 -10.37 -7.44
CA ASN A 230 -0.82 -9.71 -6.59
C ASN A 230 -0.24 -8.69 -5.62
N PHE A 231 1.02 -8.87 -5.20
CA PHE A 231 1.66 -7.95 -4.27
C PHE A 231 2.16 -6.72 -5.01
N ARG A 232 1.81 -5.53 -4.52
CA ARG A 232 2.21 -4.27 -5.13
C ARG A 232 2.85 -3.36 -4.11
N ASN A 233 3.86 -2.64 -4.56
CA ASN A 233 4.42 -1.56 -3.78
C ASN A 233 3.56 -0.31 -3.96
N HIS A 234 2.70 -0.03 -2.98
CA HIS A 234 1.76 1.08 -3.04
C HIS A 234 2.27 2.29 -2.21
N ARG A 235 3.52 2.28 -1.76
CA ARG A 235 4.12 3.41 -1.04
C ARG A 235 4.44 4.54 -2.00
N LYS A 236 4.27 5.77 -1.53
CA LYS A 236 4.73 6.99 -2.22
C LYS A 236 5.58 7.75 -1.23
N VAL A 237 6.89 7.59 -1.35
CA VAL A 237 7.87 8.12 -0.40
C VAL A 237 8.95 8.82 -1.20
N VAL A 238 9.25 10.07 -0.83
CA VAL A 238 10.44 10.77 -1.33
C VAL A 238 11.23 11.26 -0.12
N VAL A 239 12.51 10.91 -0.04
CA VAL A 239 13.43 11.41 0.98
C VAL A 239 14.58 12.14 0.30
N VAL A 240 14.90 13.33 0.81
CA VAL A 240 16.02 14.16 0.35
C VAL A 240 16.98 14.36 1.51
N ASP A 241 18.22 13.92 1.30
CA ASP A 241 19.38 14.06 2.19
C ASP A 241 19.17 13.53 3.63
N GLY A 242 18.19 12.64 3.84
CA GLY A 242 17.81 12.16 5.18
C GLY A 242 17.16 13.23 6.08
N GLU A 243 16.93 14.44 5.57
CA GLU A 243 16.43 15.60 6.33
C GLU A 243 14.97 15.92 6.04
N CYS A 244 14.51 15.67 4.81
CA CYS A 244 13.16 16.01 4.35
C CYS A 244 12.50 14.79 3.70
N GLY A 245 11.35 14.39 4.21
CA GLY A 245 10.52 13.30 3.69
C GLY A 245 9.18 13.80 3.15
N PHE A 246 8.64 13.09 2.16
CA PHE A 246 7.30 13.28 1.64
C PHE A 246 6.57 11.95 1.62
N VAL A 247 5.30 11.96 2.03
CA VAL A 247 4.45 10.76 2.05
C VAL A 247 2.98 11.12 1.85
N GLY A 248 2.21 10.27 1.17
CA GLY A 248 0.77 10.45 0.99
C GLY A 248 0.19 9.69 -0.19
N GLY A 249 -0.89 10.21 -0.78
CA GLY A 249 -1.67 9.50 -1.81
C GLY A 249 -1.27 9.73 -3.27
N HIS A 250 -0.61 10.83 -3.60
CA HIS A 250 -0.23 11.22 -4.96
C HIS A 250 0.70 10.21 -5.66
N ASN A 251 0.41 9.89 -6.92
CA ASN A 251 1.36 9.28 -7.85
C ASN A 251 1.86 10.33 -8.86
N VAL A 252 2.80 9.96 -9.73
CA VAL A 252 3.35 10.86 -10.74
C VAL A 252 2.58 10.73 -12.05
N GLY A 253 1.67 11.68 -12.29
CA GLY A 253 0.96 11.89 -13.55
C GLY A 253 0.09 13.14 -13.53
N VAL A 254 -0.21 13.71 -14.70
CA VAL A 254 -0.96 14.99 -14.83
C VAL A 254 -2.40 14.91 -14.29
N GLU A 255 -2.97 13.72 -14.10
CA GLU A 255 -4.25 13.57 -13.40
C GLU A 255 -4.23 14.16 -11.98
N TYR A 256 -3.08 14.09 -11.28
CA TYR A 256 -2.92 14.63 -9.93
C TYR A 256 -2.78 16.16 -9.91
N LEU A 257 -2.56 16.78 -11.07
CA LEU A 257 -2.64 18.23 -11.28
C LEU A 257 -4.04 18.67 -11.75
N GLY A 258 -5.01 17.73 -11.81
CA GLY A 258 -6.37 18.03 -12.26
C GLY A 258 -6.53 18.15 -13.77
N GLU A 259 -5.55 17.70 -14.57
CA GLU A 259 -5.55 17.90 -16.03
C GLU A 259 -6.27 16.78 -16.81
N LYS A 260 -6.92 15.83 -16.12
CA LYS A 260 -7.50 14.63 -16.76
C LYS A 260 -8.99 14.40 -16.41
N PRO A 261 -9.92 15.07 -17.12
CA PRO A 261 -11.34 14.76 -17.07
C PRO A 261 -11.66 13.31 -17.48
N PRO A 262 -12.76 12.69 -16.99
CA PRO A 262 -13.81 13.26 -16.15
C PRO A 262 -13.54 13.13 -14.63
N LEU A 263 -12.41 12.55 -14.23
CA LEU A 263 -12.07 12.35 -12.82
C LEU A 263 -11.44 13.60 -12.18
N ALA A 264 -11.02 14.57 -12.99
CA ALA A 264 -10.54 15.86 -12.51
C ALA A 264 -11.64 16.72 -11.82
N PRO A 265 -11.25 17.60 -10.88
CA PRO A 265 -9.95 17.65 -10.23
C PRO A 265 -9.73 16.43 -9.31
N TRP A 266 -8.48 15.96 -9.21
CA TRP A 266 -8.12 14.96 -8.21
C TRP A 266 -7.92 15.63 -6.86
N ARG A 267 -8.65 15.17 -5.86
CA ARG A 267 -8.53 15.62 -4.47
C ARG A 267 -7.71 14.61 -3.69
N ASP A 268 -6.49 14.96 -3.33
CA ASP A 268 -5.56 14.07 -2.64
C ASP A 268 -4.68 14.89 -1.68
N THR A 269 -3.95 14.19 -0.79
CA THR A 269 -3.17 14.80 0.29
C THR A 269 -1.80 14.11 0.40
N HIS A 270 -0.78 14.94 0.58
CA HIS A 270 0.55 14.56 1.03
C HIS A 270 0.90 15.29 2.32
N MET A 271 1.99 14.87 2.94
CA MET A 271 2.65 15.64 3.99
C MET A 271 4.14 15.74 3.68
N GLU A 272 4.72 16.90 4.02
CA GLU A 272 6.15 17.05 4.20
C GLU A 272 6.49 16.79 5.67
N LEU A 273 7.57 16.05 5.89
CA LEU A 273 8.07 15.66 7.20
C LEU A 273 9.55 16.04 7.30
N ARG A 274 9.92 16.73 8.38
CA ARG A 274 11.30 17.02 8.76
C ARG A 274 11.53 16.61 10.19
N GLY A 275 12.70 16.03 10.47
CA GLY A 275 13.04 15.54 11.80
C GLY A 275 13.30 14.04 11.82
N PRO A 276 13.42 13.45 13.02
CA PRO A 276 13.96 12.10 13.20
C PRO A 276 13.10 10.99 12.56
N ALA A 277 11.80 11.22 12.33
CA ALA A 277 10.92 10.26 11.65
C ALA A 277 11.23 10.07 10.16
N VAL A 278 12.03 10.94 9.54
CA VAL A 278 12.52 10.73 8.16
C VAL A 278 13.40 9.47 8.08
N ALA A 279 14.13 9.11 9.13
CA ALA A 279 14.92 7.88 9.17
C ALA A 279 14.06 6.61 9.01
N CYS A 280 12.84 6.60 9.57
CA CYS A 280 11.92 5.48 9.41
C CYS A 280 11.35 5.38 7.99
N LEU A 281 11.21 6.50 7.28
CA LEU A 281 10.88 6.50 5.85
C LEU A 281 12.05 5.93 5.01
N GLN A 282 13.29 6.29 5.35
CA GLN A 282 14.49 5.71 4.72
C GLN A 282 14.57 4.20 4.95
N GLU A 283 14.31 3.72 6.17
CA GLU A 283 14.26 2.29 6.49
C GLU A 283 13.20 1.56 5.64
N SER A 284 11.98 2.12 5.54
CA SER A 284 10.93 1.53 4.69
C SER A 284 11.34 1.47 3.22
N PHE A 285 12.02 2.50 2.70
CA PHE A 285 12.54 2.51 1.33
C PHE A 285 13.67 1.48 1.16
N ALA A 286 14.60 1.40 2.11
CA ALA A 286 15.75 0.51 2.06
C ALA A 286 15.34 -0.97 2.04
N GLU A 287 14.31 -1.37 2.80
CA GLU A 287 13.76 -2.73 2.73
C GLU A 287 13.24 -3.06 1.31
N ASP A 288 12.48 -2.14 0.71
CA ASP A 288 11.90 -2.34 -0.63
C ASP A 288 12.97 -2.28 -1.73
N TRP A 289 13.98 -1.43 -1.55
CA TRP A 289 15.13 -1.32 -2.44
C TRP A 289 15.99 -2.57 -2.41
N TYR A 290 16.26 -3.11 -1.21
CA TYR A 290 17.01 -4.35 -1.02
C TYR A 290 16.29 -5.53 -1.68
N TRP A 291 14.96 -5.59 -1.60
CA TRP A 291 14.19 -6.58 -2.35
C TRP A 291 14.43 -6.51 -3.85
N ALA A 292 14.52 -5.29 -4.41
CA ALA A 292 14.69 -5.10 -5.85
C ALA A 292 16.13 -5.29 -6.34
N THR A 293 17.12 -5.07 -5.48
CA THR A 293 18.53 -4.92 -5.91
C THR A 293 19.52 -5.79 -5.15
N HIS A 294 19.14 -6.33 -3.99
CA HIS A 294 20.04 -7.00 -3.04
C HIS A 294 21.22 -6.13 -2.56
N SER A 295 21.05 -4.82 -2.58
CA SER A 295 21.96 -3.86 -1.95
C SER A 295 21.17 -2.85 -1.12
N LEU A 296 21.82 -2.19 -0.17
CA LEU A 296 21.21 -1.10 0.58
C LEU A 296 21.56 0.25 -0.07
N PRO A 297 20.62 1.21 -0.07
CA PRO A 297 20.95 2.60 -0.35
C PRO A 297 21.71 3.21 0.84
N PRO A 298 22.43 4.33 0.65
CA PRO A 298 22.98 5.09 1.76
C PRO A 298 21.86 5.56 2.70
N LEU A 299 22.10 5.43 4.00
CA LEU A 299 21.22 5.96 5.05
C LEU A 299 21.90 7.19 5.66
N ILE A 300 21.21 8.32 5.66
CA ILE A 300 21.73 9.58 6.20
C ILE A 300 20.95 9.94 7.45
N LEU A 301 21.68 10.16 8.55
CA LEU A 301 21.12 10.70 9.79
C LEU A 301 21.67 12.10 10.03
N PRO A 302 20.80 13.11 10.20
CA PRO A 302 21.23 14.42 10.67
C PRO A 302 21.97 14.32 12.02
N PRO A 303 23.04 15.10 12.23
CA PRO A 303 23.83 15.05 13.47
C PRO A 303 23.08 15.65 14.68
N GLN A 304 22.02 16.41 14.42
CA GLN A 304 21.16 17.02 15.43
C GLN A 304 19.75 17.17 14.87
N TYR A 305 18.76 17.12 15.75
CA TYR A 305 17.37 17.41 15.45
C TYR A 305 16.96 18.68 16.19
N ASP A 306 15.85 19.30 15.76
CA ASP A 306 15.24 20.38 16.51
C ASP A 306 14.74 19.86 17.88
N SER A 307 14.55 20.74 18.85
CA SER A 307 14.10 20.37 20.20
C SER A 307 12.59 20.53 20.43
N GLU A 308 11.85 20.91 19.39
CA GLU A 308 10.41 21.13 19.45
C GLU A 308 9.74 20.52 18.21
N GLY A 309 8.57 19.91 18.40
CA GLY A 309 7.76 19.38 17.31
C GLY A 309 6.86 18.24 17.73
N ALA A 310 6.16 17.69 16.74
CA ALA A 310 5.17 16.65 16.91
C ALA A 310 5.81 15.29 17.22
N LEU A 311 5.03 14.42 17.89
CA LEU A 311 5.30 13.00 17.87
C LEU A 311 4.92 12.44 16.51
N CYS A 312 5.83 11.71 15.87
CA CYS A 312 5.53 10.99 14.64
C CYS A 312 5.85 9.50 14.79
N GLN A 313 4.92 8.67 14.34
CA GLN A 313 5.07 7.23 14.21
C GLN A 313 4.87 6.85 12.73
N VAL A 314 5.93 6.34 12.10
CA VAL A 314 5.81 5.74 10.77
C VAL A 314 5.27 4.32 10.93
N VAL A 315 4.23 4.01 10.16
CA VAL A 315 3.57 2.70 10.10
C VAL A 315 3.74 2.17 8.69
N ALA A 316 4.87 1.48 8.44
CA ALA A 316 5.11 0.74 7.22
C ALA A 316 4.51 -0.67 7.36
N SER A 317 3.50 -0.98 6.55
CA SER A 317 2.83 -2.29 6.56
C SER A 317 3.04 -3.01 5.25
N GLY A 318 2.97 -4.35 5.25
CA GLY A 318 3.04 -5.10 4.00
C GLY A 318 2.60 -6.55 4.11
N PRO A 319 2.49 -7.26 2.97
CA PRO A 319 2.09 -8.66 2.91
C PRO A 319 3.05 -9.61 3.65
N ALA A 320 4.27 -9.16 3.92
CA ALA A 320 5.30 -9.91 4.63
C ALA A 320 5.19 -9.84 6.16
N ASP A 321 4.26 -9.05 6.70
CA ASP A 321 4.08 -8.91 8.13
C ASP A 321 3.45 -10.16 8.77
N ALA A 322 3.80 -10.42 10.03
CA ALA A 322 3.29 -11.56 10.78
C ALA A 322 1.78 -11.44 11.12
N GLN A 323 1.27 -10.21 11.15
CA GLN A 323 -0.12 -9.87 11.43
C GLN A 323 -0.67 -9.03 10.27
N GLU A 324 -1.99 -8.81 10.24
CA GLU A 324 -2.61 -7.88 9.29
C GLU A 324 -2.40 -6.43 9.73
N THR A 325 -1.14 -5.98 9.76
CA THR A 325 -0.67 -4.69 10.30
C THR A 325 -1.52 -3.50 9.84
N CYS A 326 -1.85 -3.44 8.55
CA CYS A 326 -2.64 -2.34 7.99
C CYS A 326 -4.10 -2.35 8.47
N SER A 327 -4.74 -3.53 8.56
CA SER A 327 -6.09 -3.66 9.16
C SER A 327 -6.06 -3.28 10.64
N LEU A 328 -5.09 -3.79 11.39
CA LEU A 328 -4.89 -3.49 12.81
C LEU A 328 -4.60 -2.01 13.06
N PHE A 329 -3.89 -1.33 12.16
CA PHE A 329 -3.69 0.12 12.20
C PHE A 329 -5.03 0.86 12.22
N PHE A 330 -5.94 0.57 11.27
CA PHE A 330 -7.25 1.21 11.25
C PHE A 330 -8.08 0.88 12.50
N VAL A 331 -8.05 -0.38 12.95
CA VAL A 331 -8.73 -0.80 14.18
C VAL A 331 -8.22 -0.01 15.39
N GLU A 332 -6.90 0.15 15.52
CA GLU A 332 -6.29 0.92 16.61
C GLU A 332 -6.72 2.39 16.57
N MET A 333 -6.62 3.04 15.40
CA MET A 333 -7.02 4.45 15.25
C MET A 333 -8.51 4.67 15.57
N ILE A 334 -9.39 3.78 15.14
CA ILE A 334 -10.84 3.86 15.43
C ILE A 334 -11.13 3.61 16.91
N ASN A 335 -10.38 2.70 17.56
CA ASN A 335 -10.56 2.40 18.97
C ASN A 335 -9.96 3.47 19.89
N ALA A 336 -8.93 4.18 19.45
CA ALA A 336 -8.33 5.30 20.16
C ALA A 336 -9.26 6.52 20.25
N ALA A 337 -10.23 6.65 19.33
CA ALA A 337 -11.14 7.78 19.29
C ALA A 337 -12.12 7.82 20.47
N HIS A 338 -12.18 8.98 21.12
CA HIS A 338 -13.08 9.31 22.23
C HIS A 338 -14.19 10.30 21.82
N GLU A 339 -13.89 11.27 20.97
CA GLU A 339 -14.80 12.32 20.50
C GLU A 339 -15.19 12.10 19.03
N ARG A 340 -14.20 11.88 18.15
CA ARG A 340 -14.44 11.71 16.72
C ARG A 340 -13.40 10.82 16.03
N VAL A 341 -13.82 10.19 14.94
CA VAL A 341 -12.91 9.62 13.95
C VAL A 341 -13.43 9.88 12.55
N TRP A 342 -12.69 10.67 11.78
CA TRP A 342 -13.00 10.98 10.39
C TRP A 342 -11.99 10.31 9.47
N ILE A 343 -12.48 9.56 8.49
CA ILE A 343 -11.64 8.80 7.56
C ILE A 343 -11.98 9.20 6.14
N THR A 344 -10.96 9.38 5.31
CA THR A 344 -11.09 9.58 3.87
C THR A 344 -10.28 8.52 3.15
N SER A 345 -10.88 7.89 2.14
CA SER A 345 -10.27 6.81 1.37
C SER A 345 -10.90 6.73 -0.02
N PRO A 346 -10.14 6.48 -1.11
CA PRO A 346 -10.73 6.25 -2.44
C PRO A 346 -11.61 4.99 -2.46
N TYR A 347 -11.31 4.01 -1.62
CA TYR A 347 -12.00 2.73 -1.58
C TYR A 347 -12.40 2.38 -0.15
N PHE A 348 -13.61 1.86 0.02
CA PHE A 348 -14.14 1.45 1.31
C PHE A 348 -14.65 0.02 1.23
N VAL A 349 -13.72 -0.93 1.34
CA VAL A 349 -14.02 -2.37 1.33
C VAL A 349 -13.36 -3.00 2.56
N PRO A 350 -13.76 -2.56 3.77
CA PRO A 350 -13.12 -3.01 5.01
C PRO A 350 -13.37 -4.49 5.27
N ASP A 351 -12.53 -5.07 6.13
CA ASP A 351 -12.77 -6.40 6.69
C ASP A 351 -13.70 -6.34 7.92
N GLU A 352 -13.96 -7.50 8.50
CA GLU A 352 -14.86 -7.64 9.63
C GLU A 352 -14.34 -6.92 10.88
N ALA A 353 -13.02 -6.88 11.09
CA ALA A 353 -12.41 -6.26 12.26
C ALA A 353 -12.58 -4.73 12.21
N VAL A 354 -12.29 -4.11 11.06
CA VAL A 354 -12.50 -2.67 10.86
C VAL A 354 -13.98 -2.31 10.96
N MET A 355 -14.89 -3.11 10.35
CA MET A 355 -16.34 -2.88 10.48
C MET A 355 -16.84 -3.01 11.92
N ALA A 356 -16.28 -3.94 12.70
CA ALA A 356 -16.60 -4.07 14.12
C ALA A 356 -16.10 -2.86 14.92
N ALA A 357 -14.89 -2.37 14.65
CA ALA A 357 -14.34 -1.18 15.30
C ALA A 357 -15.20 0.07 15.02
N LEU A 358 -15.61 0.29 13.76
CA LEU A 358 -16.51 1.39 13.38
C LEU A 358 -17.84 1.34 14.14
N ARG A 359 -18.46 0.16 14.22
CA ARG A 359 -19.71 -0.05 14.99
C ARG A 359 -19.52 0.28 16.46
N LEU A 360 -18.43 -0.20 17.06
CA LEU A 360 -18.14 0.05 18.46
C LEU A 360 -17.89 1.54 18.72
N ALA A 361 -17.19 2.25 17.84
CA ALA A 361 -16.99 3.70 17.96
C ALA A 361 -18.33 4.45 17.97
N VAL A 362 -19.24 4.13 17.05
CA VAL A 362 -20.59 4.72 17.06
C VAL A 362 -21.34 4.41 18.35
N LEU A 363 -21.28 3.16 18.83
CA LEU A 363 -21.94 2.76 20.09
C LEU A 363 -21.34 3.45 21.33
N ARG A 364 -20.06 3.87 21.28
CA ARG A 364 -19.43 4.70 22.31
C ARG A 364 -19.86 6.17 22.25
N GLY A 365 -20.57 6.59 21.20
CA GLY A 365 -20.99 7.98 20.99
C GLY A 365 -19.98 8.83 20.24
N VAL A 366 -18.97 8.22 19.60
CA VAL A 366 -17.96 8.92 18.78
C VAL A 366 -18.59 9.42 17.48
N ASP A 367 -18.26 10.65 17.03
CA ASP A 367 -18.65 11.15 15.71
C ASP A 367 -17.82 10.47 14.61
N VAL A 368 -18.37 9.42 14.01
CA VAL A 368 -17.71 8.65 12.95
C VAL A 368 -18.15 9.16 11.58
N ARG A 369 -17.19 9.70 10.80
CA ARG A 369 -17.43 10.17 9.43
C ARG A 369 -16.52 9.47 8.44
N LEU A 370 -17.06 9.15 7.26
CA LEU A 370 -16.32 8.57 6.16
C LEU A 370 -16.53 9.40 4.90
N LEU A 371 -15.45 9.84 4.26
CA LEU A 371 -15.48 10.52 2.96
C LEU A 371 -14.97 9.58 1.86
N ILE A 372 -15.78 9.37 0.82
CA ILE A 372 -15.48 8.47 -0.31
C ILE A 372 -15.80 9.12 -1.67
N PRO A 373 -15.27 8.63 -2.80
CA PRO A 373 -15.48 9.25 -4.11
C PRO A 373 -16.93 9.20 -4.58
N SER A 374 -17.42 10.24 -5.26
CA SER A 374 -18.67 10.18 -6.04
C SER A 374 -18.48 9.57 -7.43
N ARG A 375 -17.28 9.65 -8.01
CA ARG A 375 -16.96 9.20 -9.37
C ARG A 375 -16.15 7.89 -9.33
N PRO A 376 -16.55 6.85 -10.08
CA PRO A 376 -15.79 5.60 -10.15
C PRO A 376 -14.62 5.71 -11.13
N ASP A 377 -13.40 5.50 -10.64
CA ASP A 377 -12.26 5.12 -11.48
C ASP A 377 -12.31 3.63 -11.84
N HIS A 378 -12.74 2.79 -10.89
CA HIS A 378 -13.01 1.37 -11.05
C HIS A 378 -14.45 1.03 -10.65
N ARG A 379 -15.30 0.69 -11.64
CA ARG A 379 -16.73 0.44 -11.43
C ARG A 379 -17.04 -0.68 -10.43
N THR A 380 -16.25 -1.76 -10.45
CA THR A 380 -16.44 -2.90 -9.53
C THR A 380 -16.12 -2.51 -8.09
N VAL A 381 -15.00 -1.82 -7.87
CA VAL A 381 -14.58 -1.34 -6.54
C VAL A 381 -15.56 -0.31 -6.01
N TYR A 382 -16.04 0.59 -6.87
CA TYR A 382 -17.08 1.56 -6.53
C TYR A 382 -18.39 0.89 -6.10
N ALA A 383 -18.81 -0.15 -6.82
CA ALA A 383 -20.01 -0.92 -6.48
C ALA A 383 -19.87 -1.64 -5.13
N ALA A 384 -18.72 -2.27 -4.87
CA ALA A 384 -18.41 -2.89 -3.59
C ALA A 384 -18.38 -1.84 -2.46
N SER A 385 -17.66 -0.74 -2.64
CA SER A 385 -17.57 0.36 -1.67
C SER A 385 -18.93 0.93 -1.32
N SER A 386 -19.82 1.05 -2.31
CA SER A 386 -21.20 1.50 -2.09
C SER A 386 -22.02 0.54 -1.23
N LEU A 387 -21.79 -0.78 -1.30
CA LEU A 387 -22.45 -1.73 -0.40
C LEU A 387 -21.97 -1.58 1.04
N TYR A 388 -20.66 -1.55 1.24
CA TYR A 388 -20.08 -1.42 2.57
C TYR A 388 -20.48 -0.08 3.21
N ALA A 389 -20.54 1.00 2.41
CA ALA A 389 -21.05 2.28 2.86
C ALA A 389 -22.49 2.17 3.41
N LEU A 390 -23.39 1.46 2.72
CA LEU A 390 -24.76 1.21 3.22
C LEU A 390 -24.77 0.38 4.52
N GLU A 391 -23.82 -0.53 4.71
CA GLU A 391 -23.66 -1.26 5.97
C GLU A 391 -23.15 -0.38 7.10
N ALA A 392 -22.20 0.53 6.81
CA ALA A 392 -21.68 1.50 7.76
C ALA A 392 -22.75 2.53 8.19
N ILE A 393 -23.55 3.04 7.24
CA ILE A 393 -24.67 3.96 7.54
C ILE A 393 -25.67 3.31 8.50
N ARG A 394 -26.00 2.03 8.30
CA ARG A 394 -26.88 1.29 9.23
C ARG A 394 -26.29 1.12 10.63
N ALA A 395 -24.96 1.14 10.73
CA ALA A 395 -24.27 1.14 12.00
C ALA A 395 -24.20 2.53 12.65
N GLY A 396 -24.68 3.58 11.97
CA GLY A 396 -24.68 4.97 12.43
C GLY A 396 -23.45 5.78 12.02
N VAL A 397 -22.61 5.26 11.10
CA VAL A 397 -21.52 6.03 10.49
C VAL A 397 -22.10 7.02 9.49
N LYS A 398 -21.67 8.29 9.55
CA LYS A 398 -22.03 9.30 8.54
C LYS A 398 -21.12 9.14 7.33
N VAL A 399 -21.66 8.86 6.16
CA VAL A 399 -20.87 8.64 4.95
C VAL A 399 -21.14 9.76 3.97
N PHE A 400 -20.09 10.34 3.39
CA PHE A 400 -20.15 11.46 2.46
C PHE A 400 -19.50 11.09 1.12
N ARG A 401 -20.04 11.63 0.04
CA ARG A 401 -19.54 11.48 -1.33
C ARG A 401 -19.00 12.81 -1.83
N TYR A 402 -17.69 12.89 -2.04
CA TYR A 402 -17.03 14.08 -2.56
C TYR A 402 -17.48 14.37 -4.01
N GLN A 403 -18.05 15.54 -4.27
CA GLN A 403 -18.68 15.87 -5.57
C GLN A 403 -17.72 16.44 -6.63
N PRO A 404 -16.78 17.34 -6.30
CA PRO A 404 -16.03 18.09 -7.32
C PRO A 404 -15.24 17.21 -8.30
N GLY A 405 -14.69 16.09 -7.84
CA GLY A 405 -13.90 15.19 -8.67
C GLY A 405 -13.60 13.85 -8.00
N PHE A 406 -12.48 13.23 -8.35
CA PHE A 406 -12.07 11.96 -7.75
C PHE A 406 -11.31 12.21 -6.44
N LEU A 407 -11.84 11.65 -5.35
CA LEU A 407 -11.22 11.67 -4.04
C LEU A 407 -10.21 10.52 -3.94
N HIS A 408 -8.94 10.85 -3.71
CA HIS A 408 -7.86 9.87 -3.60
C HIS A 408 -7.05 10.04 -2.31
N GLN A 409 -7.54 10.80 -1.34
CA GLN A 409 -6.91 10.95 -0.02
C GLN A 409 -6.90 9.64 0.77
N LYS A 410 -5.92 9.49 1.67
CA LYS A 410 -5.87 8.46 2.71
C LYS A 410 -5.49 9.14 4.02
N VAL A 411 -6.50 9.69 4.67
CA VAL A 411 -6.33 10.48 5.89
C VAL A 411 -7.25 9.94 6.97
N VAL A 412 -6.74 9.89 8.20
CA VAL A 412 -7.49 9.56 9.40
C VAL A 412 -7.29 10.69 10.39
N LEU A 413 -8.36 11.29 10.90
CA LEU A 413 -8.34 12.27 11.97
C LEU A 413 -9.01 11.65 13.19
N VAL A 414 -8.32 11.65 14.33
CA VAL A 414 -8.80 11.12 15.61
C VAL A 414 -8.77 12.25 16.64
N ASP A 415 -9.93 12.53 17.21
CA ASP A 415 -10.11 13.56 18.24
C ASP A 415 -9.46 14.90 17.82
N ARG A 416 -8.77 15.59 18.73
CA ARG A 416 -8.25 16.96 18.53
C ARG A 416 -6.75 17.02 18.27
N ASP A 417 -6.04 15.93 18.49
CA ASP A 417 -4.58 15.92 18.56
C ASP A 417 -3.92 14.94 17.60
N THR A 418 -4.66 14.01 16.98
CA THR A 418 -4.05 12.92 16.24
C THR A 418 -4.54 12.86 14.80
N ALA A 419 -3.63 12.91 13.85
CA ALA A 419 -3.93 12.73 12.43
C ALA A 419 -2.93 11.76 11.78
N ALA A 420 -3.38 11.06 10.75
CA ALA A 420 -2.54 10.18 9.96
C ALA A 420 -2.73 10.42 8.47
N VAL A 421 -1.63 10.56 7.73
CA VAL A 421 -1.59 10.75 6.28
C VAL A 421 -0.68 9.69 5.66
N GLY A 422 -1.06 9.12 4.52
CA GLY A 422 -0.21 8.15 3.85
C GLY A 422 -0.82 7.55 2.59
N SER A 423 -0.50 6.29 2.32
CA SER A 423 -0.86 5.59 1.09
C SER A 423 -1.97 4.53 1.25
N ALA A 424 -2.24 4.09 2.48
CA ALA A 424 -3.10 2.93 2.75
C ALA A 424 -4.58 3.23 2.52
N ASN A 425 -5.22 2.51 1.60
CA ASN A 425 -6.68 2.59 1.45
C ASN A 425 -7.37 1.78 2.55
N LEU A 426 -8.64 2.10 2.80
CA LEU A 426 -9.51 1.34 3.70
C LEU A 426 -10.13 0.12 2.98
N ASP A 427 -9.29 -0.76 2.42
CA ASP A 427 -9.67 -1.93 1.64
C ASP A 427 -8.82 -3.19 1.91
N ASN A 428 -9.35 -4.35 1.54
CA ASN A 428 -8.68 -5.64 1.79
C ASN A 428 -7.36 -5.79 1.04
N ARG A 429 -7.23 -5.17 -0.13
CA ARG A 429 -5.97 -5.14 -0.89
C ARG A 429 -4.86 -4.42 -0.12
N SER A 430 -5.13 -3.25 0.45
CA SER A 430 -4.18 -2.52 1.31
C SER A 430 -3.89 -3.30 2.59
N PHE A 431 -4.88 -4.04 3.11
CA PHE A 431 -4.71 -4.80 4.34
C PHE A 431 -3.79 -6.01 4.20
N ARG A 432 -3.72 -6.62 3.01
CA ARG A 432 -3.13 -7.96 2.84
C ARG A 432 -2.14 -8.11 1.69
N LEU A 433 -2.24 -7.27 0.67
CA LEU A 433 -1.54 -7.46 -0.61
C LEU A 433 -0.58 -6.32 -0.94
N ASN A 434 -0.90 -5.08 -0.55
CA ASN A 434 -0.02 -3.96 -0.82
C ASN A 434 1.00 -3.73 0.29
N PHE A 435 2.16 -3.24 -0.11
CA PHE A 435 3.04 -2.50 0.79
C PHE A 435 2.52 -1.07 0.90
N GLU A 436 2.26 -0.62 2.12
CA GLU A 436 1.70 0.69 2.42
C GLU A 436 2.55 1.41 3.47
N VAL A 437 2.38 2.72 3.58
CA VAL A 437 2.98 3.54 4.63
C VAL A 437 1.98 4.61 5.08
N MET A 438 1.84 4.75 6.40
CA MET A 438 1.11 5.84 7.05
C MET A 438 2.04 6.54 8.03
N VAL A 439 1.90 7.84 8.21
CA VAL A 439 2.56 8.56 9.30
C VAL A 439 1.48 9.08 10.24
N VAL A 440 1.51 8.59 11.47
CA VAL A 440 0.65 9.08 12.55
C VAL A 440 1.38 10.21 13.24
N THR A 441 0.72 11.36 13.34
CA THR A 441 1.22 12.56 13.99
C THR A 441 0.32 12.90 15.16
N VAL A 442 0.90 13.05 16.36
CA VAL A 442 0.22 13.59 17.54
C VAL A 442 0.70 15.01 17.75
N ASP A 443 -0.15 15.96 17.37
CA ASP A 443 0.01 17.41 17.46
C ASP A 443 -1.34 18.11 17.20
N GLU A 444 -1.79 18.97 18.12
CA GLU A 444 -3.07 19.68 17.98
C GLU A 444 -3.09 20.65 16.79
N GLY A 445 -1.96 21.28 16.47
CA GLY A 445 -1.86 22.21 15.35
C GLY A 445 -2.08 21.52 14.02
N PHE A 446 -1.34 20.43 13.78
CA PHE A 446 -1.47 19.62 12.58
C PHE A 446 -2.83 18.93 12.47
N ALA A 447 -3.36 18.40 13.59
CA ALA A 447 -4.70 17.83 13.61
C ALA A 447 -5.77 18.89 13.27
N GLY A 448 -5.61 20.13 13.75
CA GLY A 448 -6.45 21.27 13.38
C GLY A 448 -6.36 21.66 11.89
N GLU A 449 -5.18 21.62 11.28
CA GLU A 449 -5.02 21.81 9.83
C GLU A 449 -5.77 20.72 9.03
N VAL A 450 -5.66 19.47 9.47
CA VAL A 450 -6.36 18.33 8.86
C VAL A 450 -7.88 18.44 9.05
N GLU A 451 -8.33 18.87 10.22
CA GLU A 451 -9.75 19.16 10.50
C GLU A 451 -10.29 20.20 9.52
N ALA A 452 -9.64 21.37 9.43
CA ALA A 452 -10.08 22.45 8.54
C ALA A 452 -10.11 22.01 7.07
N MET A 453 -9.13 21.22 6.65
CA MET A 453 -9.10 20.61 5.31
C MET A 453 -10.31 19.69 5.10
N LEU A 454 -10.60 18.77 6.04
CA LEU A 454 -11.70 17.82 5.92
C LEU A 454 -13.07 18.50 6.00
N GLU A 455 -13.23 19.54 6.81
CA GLU A 455 -14.46 20.33 6.86
C GLU A 455 -14.77 21.00 5.51
N ALA A 456 -13.75 21.56 4.85
CA ALA A 456 -13.89 22.09 3.49
C ALA A 456 -14.28 20.98 2.49
N ASP A 457 -13.68 19.80 2.61
CA ASP A 457 -14.02 18.66 1.75
C ASP A 457 -15.46 18.14 2.02
N PHE A 458 -15.92 18.14 3.27
CA PHE A 458 -17.29 17.78 3.63
C PHE A 458 -18.31 18.80 3.13
N ALA A 459 -17.97 20.10 3.10
CA ALA A 459 -18.84 21.15 2.57
C ALA A 459 -19.11 20.97 1.05
N GLU A 460 -18.15 20.40 0.33
CA GLU A 460 -18.26 20.05 -1.10
C GLU A 460 -18.80 18.62 -1.32
N SER A 461 -19.36 17.99 -0.29
CA SER A 461 -19.83 16.61 -0.33
C SER A 461 -21.32 16.48 -0.11
N LEU A 462 -21.88 15.39 -0.62
CA LEU A 462 -23.26 14.99 -0.30
C LEU A 462 -23.23 13.84 0.69
N GLU A 463 -24.01 13.95 1.77
CA GLU A 463 -24.24 12.82 2.67
C GLU A 463 -24.97 11.70 1.91
N PHE A 464 -24.42 10.49 2.01
CA PHE A 464 -24.97 9.28 1.41
C PHE A 464 -25.97 8.67 2.37
N THR A 465 -27.24 8.58 1.97
CA THR A 465 -28.33 8.12 2.85
C THR A 465 -28.85 6.74 2.44
N PRO A 466 -29.58 6.04 3.32
CA PRO A 466 -30.24 4.79 2.96
C PRO A 466 -31.27 4.93 1.83
N GLU A 467 -31.84 6.13 1.61
CA GLU A 467 -32.76 6.36 0.49
C GLU A 467 -32.07 6.27 -0.87
N ASP A 468 -30.79 6.63 -0.97
CA ASP A 468 -30.01 6.54 -2.20
C ASP A 468 -29.94 5.10 -2.75
N ARG A 469 -30.11 4.10 -1.88
CA ARG A 469 -30.22 2.68 -2.24
C ARG A 469 -31.43 2.37 -3.14
N ARG A 470 -32.53 3.13 -3.02
CA ARG A 470 -33.77 2.87 -3.78
C ARG A 470 -33.64 3.20 -5.27
N SER A 471 -32.63 3.98 -5.65
CA SER A 471 -32.32 4.32 -7.05
C SER A 471 -31.58 3.19 -7.81
N VAL A 472 -31.08 2.16 -7.11
CA VAL A 472 -30.21 1.13 -7.69
C VAL A 472 -31.01 -0.12 -8.09
N ARG A 473 -31.03 -0.45 -9.39
CA ARG A 473 -31.82 -1.55 -9.97
C ARG A 473 -31.45 -2.90 -9.33
N ARG A 474 -32.41 -3.81 -9.13
CA ARG A 474 -32.18 -5.14 -8.49
C ARG A 474 -31.02 -5.95 -9.11
N LEU A 475 -30.80 -5.83 -10.42
CA LEU A 475 -29.66 -6.44 -11.13
C LEU A 475 -28.31 -5.84 -10.73
N GLN A 476 -28.25 -4.53 -10.49
CA GLN A 476 -27.06 -3.88 -9.95
C GLN A 476 -26.81 -4.34 -8.51
N GLN A 477 -27.86 -4.57 -7.71
CA GLN A 477 -27.72 -5.13 -6.35
C GLN A 477 -27.15 -6.56 -6.36
N LEU A 478 -27.52 -7.38 -7.35
CA LEU A 478 -26.92 -8.70 -7.54
C LEU A 478 -25.45 -8.58 -7.95
N GLY A 479 -25.13 -7.72 -8.93
CA GLY A 479 -23.76 -7.46 -9.35
C GLY A 479 -22.88 -6.92 -8.22
N MET A 480 -23.44 -6.07 -7.35
CA MET A 480 -22.77 -5.59 -6.14
C MET A 480 -22.48 -6.73 -5.15
N ARG A 481 -23.42 -7.66 -4.94
CA ARG A 481 -23.20 -8.84 -4.07
C ARG A 481 -22.17 -9.81 -4.65
N VAL A 482 -22.12 -9.94 -5.99
CA VAL A 482 -21.07 -10.70 -6.67
C VAL A 482 -19.71 -10.00 -6.52
N ALA A 483 -19.66 -8.66 -6.61
CA ALA A 483 -18.44 -7.90 -6.35
C ALA A 483 -17.90 -8.14 -4.93
N ARG A 484 -18.79 -8.34 -3.94
CA ARG A 484 -18.41 -8.72 -2.57
C ARG A 484 -17.69 -10.08 -2.49
N LEU A 485 -17.98 -11.02 -3.40
CA LEU A 485 -17.26 -12.30 -3.45
C LEU A 485 -15.81 -12.12 -3.90
N VAL A 486 -15.50 -11.01 -4.57
CA VAL A 486 -14.17 -10.63 -5.03
C VAL A 486 -13.48 -9.68 -4.01
N SER A 487 -14.19 -9.21 -2.97
CA SER A 487 -13.66 -8.33 -1.92
C SER A 487 -12.29 -8.74 -1.35
N PRO A 488 -11.93 -10.03 -1.17
CA PRO A 488 -10.62 -10.39 -0.64
C PRO A 488 -9.42 -9.93 -1.50
N ILE A 489 -9.63 -9.62 -2.77
CA ILE A 489 -8.59 -9.12 -3.69
C ILE A 489 -8.80 -7.67 -4.14
N LEU A 490 -9.94 -7.06 -3.77
CA LEU A 490 -10.30 -5.68 -4.09
C LEU A 490 -9.64 -4.69 -3.14
#